data_AF-A0A674HRC2-F1
#
_entry.id   AF-A0A674HRC2-F1
#
_cell.length_a   1.000
_cell.length_b   1.000
_cell.length_c   1.000
_cell.angle_alpha   90.00
_cell.angle_beta   90.00
_cell.angle_gamma   90.00
#
_symmetry.space_group_name_H-M   'P 1'
#
loop_
_entity.id
_entity.type
_entity.pdbx_description
1 polymer ?
#
loop_
_entity_poly.entity_id
_entity_poly.type
_entity_poly.pdbx_seq_one_letter_code
_entity_poly.pdbx_strand_id
1 'polypeptide(L)'
;MAEEGILEEAEFYNIGPLIRIIKDRMEEKDYTVTQHVYRVLQCQEEELTQMVSTMSDGWRFEQLVNIGSSYNYGNEDQTEFLCVVSKELYNSPNGLSSEPSHKAKNTEEDLEEEEQEVEEEAEAEAEAEEKGAANP
;
A
#
# COMPACT_ATOMS: atom_id res chain seq x y z
N MET A 1 -18.34 3.98 -20.06
CA MET A 1 -19.78 3.74 -20.30
C MET A 1 -20.66 4.94 -19.94
N ALA A 2 -20.56 5.52 -18.72
CA ALA A 2 -21.39 6.68 -18.37
C ALA A 2 -20.99 7.98 -19.10
N GLU A 3 -19.68 8.24 -19.26
CA GLU A 3 -19.18 9.51 -19.83
C GLU A 3 -19.44 9.62 -21.34
N GLU A 4 -19.46 8.50 -22.06
CA GLU A 4 -19.73 8.45 -23.50
C GLU A 4 -21.19 8.83 -23.80
N GLY A 5 -22.16 8.32 -23.02
CA GLY A 5 -23.57 8.73 -23.15
C GLY A 5 -23.81 10.20 -22.77
N ILE A 6 -23.06 10.75 -21.81
CA ILE A 6 -23.14 12.17 -21.45
C ILE A 6 -22.57 13.04 -22.57
N LEU A 7 -21.50 12.60 -23.24
CA LEU A 7 -20.95 13.29 -24.41
C LEU A 7 -21.95 13.31 -25.57
N GLU A 8 -22.58 12.18 -25.86
CA GLU A 8 -23.61 12.07 -26.89
C GLU A 8 -24.78 13.02 -26.64
N GLU A 9 -25.28 13.12 -25.40
CA GLU A 9 -26.33 14.09 -25.07
C GLU A 9 -25.84 15.55 -25.20
N ALA A 10 -24.62 15.87 -24.76
CA ALA A 10 -24.07 17.21 -24.90
C ALA A 10 -23.90 17.63 -26.37
N GLU A 11 -23.53 16.69 -27.24
CA GLU A 11 -23.46 16.87 -28.71
C GLU A 11 -24.86 17.02 -29.32
N PHE A 12 -25.84 16.24 -28.86
CA PHE A 12 -27.24 16.33 -29.30
C PHE A 12 -27.85 17.72 -29.02
N TYR A 13 -27.56 18.29 -27.84
CA TYR A 13 -28.00 19.64 -27.47
C TYR A 13 -27.04 20.75 -27.91
N ASN A 14 -25.93 20.40 -28.58
CA ASN A 14 -24.90 21.34 -29.05
C ASN A 14 -24.36 22.29 -27.96
N ILE A 15 -24.10 21.75 -26.77
CA ILE A 15 -23.59 22.52 -25.63
C ILE A 15 -22.06 22.57 -25.69
N GLY A 16 -21.52 23.44 -26.55
CA GLY A 16 -20.08 23.54 -26.84
C GLY A 16 -19.13 23.55 -25.63
N PRO A 17 -19.38 24.36 -24.59
CA PRO A 17 -18.53 24.36 -23.39
C PRO A 17 -18.50 23.01 -22.65
N LEU A 18 -19.65 22.31 -22.60
CA LEU A 18 -19.77 21.02 -21.93
C LEU A 18 -19.09 19.92 -22.74
N ILE A 19 -19.27 19.90 -24.07
CA ILE A 19 -18.58 18.99 -24.98
C ILE A 19 -17.06 19.10 -24.79
N ARG A 20 -16.53 20.34 -24.71
CA ARG A 20 -15.10 20.58 -24.49
C ARG A 20 -14.63 20.02 -23.15
N ILE A 21 -15.33 20.33 -22.05
CA ILE A 21 -14.96 19.84 -20.71
C ILE A 21 -14.98 18.31 -20.65
N ILE A 22 -15.98 17.67 -21.27
CA ILE A 22 -16.08 16.20 -21.28
C ILE A 22 -14.95 15.59 -22.11
N LYS A 23 -14.66 16.13 -23.30
CA LYS A 23 -13.56 15.66 -24.15
C LYS A 23 -12.20 15.83 -23.47
N ASP A 24 -11.94 17.00 -22.87
CA ASP A 24 -10.71 17.28 -22.13
C ASP A 24 -10.53 16.28 -20.96
N ARG A 25 -11.61 15.97 -20.22
CA ARG A 25 -11.60 15.00 -19.11
C ARG A 25 -11.44 13.55 -19.57
N MET A 26 -12.04 13.17 -20.69
CA MET A 26 -11.90 11.82 -21.25
C MET A 26 -10.47 11.58 -21.73
N GLU A 27 -9.87 12.57 -22.40
CA GLU A 27 -8.47 12.53 -22.84
C GLU A 27 -7.50 12.43 -21.65
N GLU A 28 -7.76 13.16 -20.57
CA GLU A 28 -6.98 13.08 -19.31
C GLU A 28 -6.99 11.67 -18.68
N LYS A 29 -8.11 10.94 -18.83
CA LYS A 29 -8.32 9.60 -18.26
C LYS A 29 -7.54 8.52 -19.00
N ASP A 30 -7.29 8.70 -20.29
CA ASP A 30 -6.50 7.77 -21.11
C ASP A 30 -4.99 7.92 -20.88
N TYR A 31 -4.54 9.00 -20.21
CA TYR A 31 -3.13 9.23 -19.85
C TYR A 31 -2.73 8.70 -18.48
N THR A 32 -3.57 7.92 -17.79
CA THR A 32 -3.15 7.22 -16.56
C THR A 32 -2.19 6.07 -16.91
N VAL A 33 -1.00 6.41 -17.41
CA VAL A 33 0.12 5.49 -17.55
C VAL A 33 0.64 5.25 -16.15
N THR A 34 0.38 4.07 -15.61
CA THR A 34 1.07 3.58 -14.43
C THR A 34 2.54 3.40 -14.82
N GLN A 35 3.36 4.36 -14.45
CA GLN A 35 4.79 4.29 -14.73
C GLN A 35 5.46 3.48 -13.61
N HIS A 36 6.23 2.46 -13.96
CA HIS A 36 7.03 1.74 -12.99
C HIS A 36 8.45 2.29 -12.98
N VAL A 37 8.94 2.68 -11.81
CA VAL A 37 10.33 3.05 -11.58
C VAL A 37 11.04 1.90 -10.89
N TYR A 38 12.19 1.50 -11.43
CA TYR A 38 13.01 0.43 -10.88
C TYR A 38 14.27 0.98 -10.20
N ARG A 39 14.66 0.37 -9.08
CA ARG A 39 15.95 0.59 -8.42
C ARG A 39 16.64 -0.75 -8.18
N VAL A 40 17.96 -0.72 -8.17
CA VAL A 40 18.81 -1.84 -7.80
C VAL A 40 19.64 -1.42 -6.60
N LEU A 41 19.53 -2.17 -5.51
CA LEU A 41 20.27 -1.95 -4.26
C LEU A 41 21.28 -3.08 -4.09
N GLN A 42 22.53 -2.74 -3.80
CA GLN A 42 23.58 -3.71 -3.50
C GLN A 42 23.76 -3.81 -1.99
N CYS A 43 23.86 -5.03 -1.48
CA CYS A 43 24.01 -5.31 -0.05
C CYS A 43 24.82 -6.58 0.19
N GLN A 44 25.42 -6.68 1.37
CA GLN A 44 26.01 -7.93 1.87
C GLN A 44 24.91 -8.86 2.41
N GLU A 45 25.19 -10.16 2.44
CA GLU A 45 24.26 -11.19 2.94
C GLU A 45 23.76 -10.86 4.35
N GLU A 46 24.66 -10.46 5.25
CA GLU A 46 24.30 -10.18 6.65
C GLU A 46 23.36 -8.96 6.82
N GLU A 47 23.37 -8.03 5.87
CA GLU A 47 22.56 -6.80 5.91
C GLU A 47 21.25 -6.93 5.13
N LEU A 48 21.08 -7.99 4.32
CA LEU A 48 19.98 -8.12 3.37
C LEU A 48 18.61 -8.01 4.04
N THR A 49 18.37 -8.78 5.11
CA THR A 49 17.08 -8.76 5.81
C THR A 49 16.79 -7.37 6.34
N GLN A 50 17.77 -6.72 6.97
CA GLN A 50 17.60 -5.37 7.50
C GLN A 50 17.30 -4.36 6.38
N MET A 51 18.00 -4.44 5.26
CA MET A 51 17.80 -3.52 4.13
C MET A 51 16.41 -3.67 3.50
N VAL A 52 15.94 -4.90 3.32
CA VAL A 52 14.59 -5.14 2.76
C VAL A 52 13.50 -4.74 3.75
N SER A 53 13.69 -5.01 5.04
CA SER A 53 12.71 -4.66 6.08
C SER A 53 12.62 -3.17 6.38
N THR A 54 13.67 -2.39 6.14
CA THR A 54 13.69 -0.93 6.37
C THR A 54 13.42 -0.12 5.09
N MET A 55 13.10 -0.81 3.99
CA MET A 55 12.72 -0.14 2.76
C MET A 55 11.47 0.72 2.99
N SER A 56 11.48 1.95 2.48
CA SER A 56 10.32 2.84 2.57
C SER A 56 9.08 2.22 1.94
N ASP A 57 7.90 2.59 2.44
CA ASP A 57 6.63 2.09 1.92
C ASP A 57 6.43 2.37 0.41
N GLY A 58 5.72 1.45 -0.23
CA GLY A 58 5.37 1.53 -1.65
C GLY A 58 6.45 1.06 -2.62
N TRP A 59 7.58 0.54 -2.14
CA TRP A 59 8.47 -0.26 -2.98
C TRP A 59 8.05 -1.73 -2.94
N ARG A 60 8.02 -2.34 -4.13
CA ARG A 60 7.67 -3.73 -4.35
C ARG A 60 8.97 -4.48 -4.64
N PHE A 61 9.19 -5.56 -3.91
CA PHE A 61 10.30 -6.47 -4.21
C PHE A 61 10.04 -7.20 -5.52
N GLU A 62 11.03 -7.20 -6.43
CA GLU A 62 10.91 -7.83 -7.74
C GLU A 62 11.83 -9.04 -7.88
N GLN A 63 13.10 -8.89 -7.50
CA GLN A 63 14.10 -9.94 -7.66
C GLN A 63 15.28 -9.75 -6.71
N LEU A 64 15.84 -10.87 -6.24
CA LEU A 64 17.13 -10.91 -5.55
C LEU A 64 18.11 -11.73 -6.38
N VAL A 65 19.27 -11.17 -6.68
CA VAL A 65 20.34 -11.81 -7.45
C VAL A 65 21.56 -11.98 -6.57
N ASN A 66 22.03 -13.21 -6.40
CA ASN A 66 23.31 -13.47 -5.75
C ASN A 66 24.44 -13.21 -6.75
N ILE A 67 25.39 -12.34 -6.40
CA ILE A 67 26.55 -11.98 -7.22
C ILE A 67 27.88 -12.43 -6.60
N GLY A 68 27.84 -13.31 -5.59
CA GLY A 68 29.01 -13.82 -4.89
C GLY A 68 30.07 -14.39 -5.83
N SER A 69 31.34 -14.11 -5.53
CA SER A 69 32.47 -14.56 -6.35
C SER A 69 32.64 -16.08 -6.32
N SER A 70 32.65 -16.72 -7.49
CA SER A 70 32.80 -18.17 -7.67
C SER A 70 34.17 -18.74 -7.28
N TYR A 71 35.14 -17.88 -6.93
CA TYR A 71 36.49 -18.24 -6.52
C TYR A 71 36.79 -17.59 -5.17
N ASN A 72 36.28 -18.22 -4.12
CA ASN A 72 36.34 -17.70 -2.77
C ASN A 72 37.68 -18.09 -2.12
N TYR A 73 38.68 -17.19 -2.19
CA TYR A 73 39.91 -17.33 -1.40
C TYR A 73 39.68 -16.75 0.00
N GLY A 74 38.94 -17.49 0.82
CA GLY A 74 39.05 -17.42 2.28
C GLY A 74 38.33 -16.27 3.00
N ASN A 75 37.15 -15.83 2.56
CA ASN A 75 36.27 -15.02 3.41
C ASN A 75 34.80 -15.44 3.21
N GLU A 76 34.20 -16.00 4.26
CA GLU A 76 32.79 -16.43 4.30
C GLU A 76 31.81 -15.24 4.22
N ASP A 77 32.28 -14.03 4.51
CA ASP A 77 31.48 -12.79 4.61
C ASP A 77 31.42 -11.96 3.30
N GLN A 78 31.67 -12.57 2.12
CA GLN A 78 31.73 -11.86 0.83
C GLN A 78 30.53 -12.09 -0.09
N THR A 79 29.47 -12.74 0.38
CA THR A 79 28.30 -12.98 -0.47
C THR A 79 27.54 -11.67 -0.64
N GLU A 80 27.65 -11.07 -1.83
CA GLU A 80 26.93 -9.87 -2.19
C GLU A 80 25.66 -10.19 -2.97
N PHE A 81 24.63 -9.35 -2.78
CA PHE A 81 23.35 -9.45 -3.45
C PHE A 81 22.95 -8.14 -4.12
N LEU A 82 22.24 -8.26 -5.24
CA LEU A 82 21.50 -7.18 -5.88
C LEU A 82 20.00 -7.38 -5.65
N CYS A 83 19.36 -6.44 -4.95
CA CYS A 83 17.93 -6.40 -4.72
C CYS A 83 17.28 -5.44 -5.73
N VAL A 84 16.49 -5.98 -6.64
CA VAL A 84 15.69 -5.24 -7.63
C VAL A 84 14.34 -4.94 -7.02
N VAL A 85 13.96 -3.66 -7.02
CA VAL A 85 12.68 -3.19 -6.50
C VAL A 85 12.01 -2.24 -7.48
N SER A 86 10.68 -2.23 -7.47
CA SER A 86 9.86 -1.36 -8.30
C SER A 86 8.93 -0.49 -7.46
N LYS A 87 8.58 0.69 -7.97
CA LYS A 87 7.50 1.53 -7.42
C LYS A 87 6.59 1.96 -8.56
N GLU A 88 5.31 1.72 -8.40
CA GLU A 88 4.29 2.23 -9.31
C GLU A 88 4.05 3.71 -9.02
N LEU A 89 4.06 4.52 -10.07
CA LEU A 89 3.79 5.95 -10.02
C LEU A 89 2.47 6.24 -10.73
N TYR A 90 1.59 6.92 -9.99
CA TYR A 90 0.39 7.52 -10.55
C TYR A 90 0.72 8.96 -10.94
N ASN A 91 0.96 9.19 -12.23
CA ASN A 91 1.05 10.55 -12.75
C ASN A 91 -0.36 11.07 -12.98
N SER A 92 -0.89 11.85 -12.04
CA SER A 92 -2.00 12.75 -12.37
C SER A 92 -1.40 13.96 -13.11
N PRO A 93 -1.91 14.31 -14.31
CA PRO A 93 -1.40 15.46 -15.07
C PRO A 93 -1.58 16.80 -14.36
N ASN A 94 -2.39 16.84 -13.29
CA ASN A 94 -2.59 18.01 -12.45
C ASN A 94 -1.81 17.96 -11.13
N GLY A 95 -0.47 17.85 -11.21
CA GLY A 95 0.49 18.49 -10.29
C GLY A 95 0.34 18.35 -8.76
N LEU A 96 -0.49 17.45 -8.25
CA LEU A 96 -0.62 17.15 -6.84
C LEU A 96 -0.24 15.68 -6.68
N SER A 97 1.03 15.45 -6.39
CA SER A 97 1.49 14.19 -5.83
C SER A 97 0.84 14.05 -4.46
N SER A 98 -0.41 13.58 -4.44
CA SER A 98 -1.03 13.04 -3.25
C SER A 98 -0.64 11.58 -3.23
N GLU A 99 0.42 11.26 -2.47
CA GLU A 99 0.57 9.91 -1.92
C GLU A 99 -0.79 9.51 -1.32
N PRO A 100 -1.41 8.39 -1.75
CA PRO A 100 -2.50 7.83 -1.00
C PRO A 100 -1.88 7.25 0.26
N SER A 101 -1.81 8.05 1.32
CA SER A 101 -1.61 7.52 2.67
C SER A 101 -2.77 6.56 2.90
N HIS A 102 -2.50 5.26 2.76
CA HIS A 102 -3.49 4.22 2.98
C HIS A 102 -4.13 4.48 4.34
N LYS A 103 -5.42 4.80 4.31
CA LYS A 103 -6.27 4.82 5.49
C LYS A 103 -6.49 3.36 5.89
N ALA A 104 -5.49 2.77 6.53
CA ALA A 104 -5.56 1.49 7.23
C ALA A 104 -5.28 1.75 8.71
N LYS A 105 -6.04 2.69 9.30
CA LYS A 105 -5.87 3.15 10.68
C LYS A 105 -7.14 2.96 11.52
N ASN A 106 -7.97 1.98 11.16
CA ASN A 106 -9.27 1.72 11.80
C ASN A 106 -9.48 0.20 11.92
N THR A 107 -8.48 -0.56 12.33
CA THR A 107 -8.66 -2.01 12.52
C THR A 107 -7.91 -2.49 13.75
N GLU A 108 -6.80 -1.85 14.13
CA GLU A 108 -6.12 -2.15 15.39
C GLU A 108 -6.89 -1.57 16.61
N GLU A 109 -7.42 -0.34 16.51
CA GLU A 109 -8.22 0.26 17.59
C GLU A 109 -9.55 -0.50 17.83
N ASP A 110 -10.25 -0.93 16.76
CA ASP A 110 -11.49 -1.73 16.89
C ASP A 110 -11.22 -3.12 17.50
N LEU A 111 -10.05 -3.73 17.24
CA LEU A 111 -9.68 -5.04 17.81
C LEU A 111 -9.27 -4.94 19.28
N GLU A 112 -8.55 -3.88 19.68
CA GLU A 112 -8.19 -3.63 21.07
C GLU A 112 -9.41 -3.25 21.92
N GLU A 113 -10.38 -2.52 21.37
CA GLU A 113 -11.65 -2.21 22.03
C GLU A 113 -12.53 -3.47 22.19
N GLU A 114 -12.65 -4.33 21.16
CA GLU A 114 -13.37 -5.61 21.30
C GLU A 114 -12.69 -6.56 22.31
N GLU A 115 -11.35 -6.61 22.37
CA GLU A 115 -10.64 -7.44 23.36
C GLU A 115 -10.83 -6.93 24.80
N GLN A 116 -10.83 -5.60 25.02
CA GLN A 116 -11.11 -5.02 26.34
C GLN A 116 -12.56 -5.21 26.78
N GLU A 117 -13.54 -5.06 25.88
CA GLU A 117 -14.95 -5.28 26.22
C GLU A 117 -15.21 -6.75 26.61
N VAL A 118 -14.58 -7.71 25.93
CA VAL A 118 -14.71 -9.14 26.26
C VAL A 118 -14.05 -9.49 27.60
N GLU A 119 -12.92 -8.87 27.94
CA GLU A 119 -12.24 -9.10 29.22
C GLU A 119 -13.02 -8.48 30.40
N GLU A 120 -13.60 -7.29 30.22
CA GLU A 120 -14.44 -6.63 31.23
C GLU A 120 -15.77 -7.39 31.46
N GLU A 121 -16.39 -7.93 30.40
CA GLU A 121 -17.60 -8.74 30.52
C GLU A 121 -17.33 -10.07 31.25
N ALA A 122 -16.17 -10.70 30.99
CA ALA A 122 -15.75 -11.93 31.67
C ALA A 122 -15.43 -11.71 33.17
N GLU A 123 -14.79 -10.60 33.54
CA GLU A 123 -14.57 -10.25 34.95
C GLU A 123 -15.89 -9.94 35.68
N ALA A 124 -16.82 -9.24 35.01
CA ALA A 124 -18.12 -8.92 35.60
C ALA A 124 -18.98 -10.17 35.86
N GLU A 125 -18.96 -11.17 34.96
CA GLU A 125 -19.64 -12.45 35.17
C GLU A 125 -19.01 -13.26 36.32
N ALA A 126 -17.67 -13.27 36.42
CA ALA A 126 -16.97 -13.97 37.50
C ALA A 126 -17.26 -13.34 38.88
N GLU A 127 -17.30 -12.01 38.98
CA GLU A 127 -17.67 -11.31 40.22
C GLU A 127 -19.14 -11.52 40.61
N ALA A 128 -20.04 -11.66 39.63
CA ALA A 128 -21.45 -11.92 39.87
C ALA A 128 -21.70 -13.35 40.41
N GLU A 129 -20.95 -14.35 39.93
CA GLU A 129 -21.00 -15.71 40.48
C GLU A 129 -20.41 -15.79 41.90
N GLU A 130 -19.32 -15.05 42.19
CA GLU A 130 -18.72 -15.04 43.53
C GLU A 130 -19.65 -14.38 44.58
N LYS A 131 -20.34 -13.29 44.21
CA LYS A 131 -21.30 -12.61 45.10
C LYS A 131 -22.64 -13.35 45.20
N GLY A 132 -22.96 -14.26 44.27
CA GLY A 132 -24.12 -15.15 44.35
C GLY A 132 -23.95 -16.34 45.31
N ALA A 133 -22.71 -16.74 45.60
CA ALA A 133 -22.39 -17.84 46.51
C ALA A 133 -22.26 -17.43 47.99
N ALA A 134 -22.34 -16.14 48.30
CA ALA A 134 -22.21 -15.60 49.65
C ALA A 134 -23.44 -14.77 50.06
N ASN A 135 -24.58 -15.43 50.26
CA ASN A 135 -25.52 -15.00 51.30
C ASN A 135 -26.14 -16.23 52.00
N PRO A 136 -26.25 -16.21 53.34
CA PRO A 136 -26.47 -17.37 54.21
C PRO A 136 -27.87 -17.98 54.19
#